data_AF-A0A5C3N3Z6-F1
#
_entry.id   AF-A0A5C3N3Z6-F1
#
_cell.length_a   1.000
_cell.length_b   1.000
_cell.length_c   1.000
_cell.angle_alpha   90.00
_cell.angle_beta   90.00
_cell.angle_gamma   90.00
#
_symmetry.space_group_name_H-M   'P 1'
#
loop_
_entity.id
_entity.type
_entity.pdbx_description
1 polymer ?
#
loop_
_entity_poly.entity_id
_entity_poly.type
_entity_poly.pdbx_seq_one_letter_code
_entity_poly.pdbx_strand_id
1 'polypeptide(L)'
;MHVLLLDLDNSMSSAVQRLMLGCRARLLWRPLARSLSTSASTKPVPSKRVGIETPEAFLKAIGRSSDTKLSSLQDALAEWNSFWTLHGSEMKKAGVPVKDRRYILWSMEKYRLGWAIKDFAHEPKPKKKIRGRGPSVQFGKRIRSRRDR
;
A
#
# COMPACT_ATOMS: atom_id res chain seq x y z
N MET A 1 24.84 -56.09 -26.88
CA MET A 1 24.95 -56.80 -28.18
C MET A 1 23.58 -56.72 -28.85
N HIS A 2 23.55 -56.27 -30.12
CA HIS A 2 22.38 -56.16 -31.02
C HIS A 2 21.33 -55.05 -30.70
N VAL A 3 20.90 -54.13 -31.58
CA VAL A 3 21.19 -53.73 -32.99
C VAL A 3 20.71 -52.28 -33.19
N LEU A 4 21.34 -51.58 -34.14
CA LEU A 4 20.95 -50.35 -34.83
C LEU A 4 19.76 -50.56 -35.81
N LEU A 5 18.96 -49.53 -36.10
CA LEU A 5 18.40 -49.13 -37.42
C LEU A 5 17.42 -47.96 -37.17
N LEU A 6 17.66 -46.69 -37.55
CA LEU A 6 17.61 -46.11 -38.90
C LEU A 6 16.38 -46.51 -39.72
N ASP A 7 15.53 -45.52 -40.01
CA ASP A 7 14.97 -45.22 -41.35
C ASP A 7 14.17 -43.89 -41.23
N LEU A 8 14.63 -42.79 -41.82
CA LEU A 8 14.53 -42.39 -43.24
C LEU A 8 13.20 -41.70 -43.57
N ASP A 9 13.35 -40.40 -43.83
CA ASP A 9 12.63 -39.49 -44.71
C ASP A 9 11.40 -40.03 -45.44
N ASN A 10 10.30 -39.28 -45.38
CA ASN A 10 9.40 -39.24 -46.52
C ASN A 10 8.77 -37.86 -46.76
N SER A 11 9.16 -37.31 -47.90
CA SER A 11 8.33 -36.62 -48.87
C SER A 11 7.84 -35.21 -48.58
N MET A 12 8.50 -34.28 -49.26
CA MET A 12 7.92 -33.05 -49.76
C MET A 12 6.62 -33.32 -50.53
N SER A 13 5.55 -32.57 -50.24
CA SER A 13 4.59 -32.23 -51.30
C SER A 13 4.02 -30.83 -51.11
N SER A 14 4.17 -30.07 -52.19
CA SER A 14 3.82 -28.69 -52.41
C SER A 14 2.31 -28.45 -52.32
N ALA A 15 1.90 -27.37 -51.65
CA ALA A 15 0.67 -26.68 -52.01
C ALA A 15 0.65 -25.24 -51.50
N VAL A 16 0.79 -24.33 -52.47
CA VAL A 16 0.10 -23.03 -52.50
C VAL A 16 0.61 -21.96 -51.54
N GLN A 17 1.51 -21.16 -52.10
CA GLN A 17 1.65 -19.74 -51.82
C GLN A 17 0.26 -19.09 -51.63
N ARG A 18 -0.05 -18.65 -50.40
CA ARG A 18 -1.04 -17.60 -50.19
C ARG A 18 -0.38 -16.42 -49.51
N LEU A 19 -0.20 -15.40 -50.34
CA LEU A 19 -0.11 -14.00 -49.98
C LEU A 19 -1.10 -13.71 -48.84
N MET A 20 -0.57 -13.44 -47.66
CA MET A 20 -1.14 -12.46 -46.75
C MET A 20 0.04 -11.72 -46.14
N LEU A 21 0.38 -10.60 -46.78
CA LEU A 21 1.05 -9.46 -46.17
C LEU A 21 0.16 -8.95 -45.03
N GLY A 22 0.12 -9.71 -43.93
CA GLY A 22 -0.44 -9.29 -42.67
C GLY A 22 0.54 -8.31 -42.05
N CYS A 23 0.16 -7.04 -42.05
CA CYS A 23 0.86 -5.90 -41.46
C CYS A 23 1.60 -6.28 -40.16
N ARG A 24 2.91 -6.57 -40.28
CA ARG A 24 3.85 -6.53 -39.17
C ARG A 24 4.15 -5.08 -38.82
N ALA A 25 3.12 -4.33 -38.42
CA ALA A 25 3.34 -3.20 -37.55
C ALA A 25 3.69 -3.80 -36.17
N ARG A 26 4.95 -4.21 -36.01
CA ARG A 26 5.57 -4.29 -34.68
C ARG A 26 5.56 -2.85 -34.17
N LEU A 27 4.44 -2.47 -33.56
CA LEU A 27 4.31 -1.27 -32.78
C LEU A 27 5.51 -1.26 -31.84
N LEU A 28 6.42 -0.33 -32.09
CA LEU A 28 7.51 0.07 -31.20
C LEU A 28 6.90 0.76 -29.97
N TRP A 29 5.91 0.14 -29.34
CA TRP A 29 5.46 0.50 -28.01
C TRP A 29 6.45 -0.12 -27.05
N ARG A 30 7.54 0.60 -26.81
CA ARG A 30 8.29 0.43 -25.57
C ARG A 30 7.31 0.77 -24.46
N PRO A 31 6.82 -0.17 -23.63
CA PRO A 31 6.20 0.24 -22.38
C PRO A 31 7.29 1.03 -21.65
N LEU A 32 7.01 2.30 -21.32
CA LEU A 32 7.80 3.05 -20.35
C LEU A 32 7.62 2.38 -18.98
N ALA A 33 8.22 1.21 -18.81
CA ALA A 33 8.34 0.54 -17.53
C ALA A 33 9.37 1.33 -16.73
N ARG A 34 8.89 2.31 -15.98
CA ARG A 34 9.70 3.03 -14.99
C ARG A 34 10.06 2.04 -13.89
N SER A 35 11.22 1.39 -14.02
CA SER A 35 11.81 0.63 -12.91
C SER A 35 12.48 1.62 -11.97
N LEU A 36 11.81 1.93 -10.86
CA LEU A 36 12.44 2.62 -9.74
C LEU A 36 13.05 1.54 -8.85
N SER A 37 14.35 1.28 -8.99
CA SER A 37 15.10 0.51 -7.99
C SER A 37 15.38 1.42 -6.80
N THR A 38 14.62 1.29 -5.72
CA THR A 38 14.95 1.96 -4.46
C THR A 38 15.95 1.09 -3.72
N SER A 39 17.22 1.53 -3.68
CA SER A 39 18.20 1.00 -2.74
C SER A 39 17.61 1.08 -1.33
N ALA A 40 17.49 -0.05 -0.65
CA ALA A 40 16.99 -0.11 0.71
C ALA A 40 17.99 0.57 1.65
N SER A 41 17.86 1.88 1.83
CA SER A 41 18.58 2.60 2.89
C SER A 41 18.17 1.98 4.22
N THR A 42 19.16 1.50 4.98
CA THR A 42 18.96 1.03 6.35
C THR A 42 18.40 2.19 7.15
N LYS A 43 17.14 2.08 7.56
CA LYS A 43 16.47 3.16 8.28
C LYS A 43 16.99 3.17 9.73
N PRO A 44 17.72 4.20 10.17
CA PRO A 44 18.22 4.22 11.54
C PRO A 44 17.05 4.23 12.52
N VAL A 45 17.30 3.67 13.70
CA VAL A 45 16.39 3.79 14.84
C VAL A 45 16.48 5.23 15.35
N PRO A 46 15.36 5.96 15.47
CA PRO A 46 15.38 7.33 15.96
C PRO A 46 15.65 7.36 17.47
N SER A 47 16.32 8.41 17.93
CA SER A 47 16.49 8.67 19.35
C SER A 47 15.14 8.95 20.04
N LYS A 48 15.06 8.61 21.32
CA LYS A 48 13.91 8.94 22.18
C LYS A 48 13.87 10.45 22.39
N ARG A 49 12.67 11.04 22.35
CA ARG A 49 12.46 12.47 22.58
C ARG A 49 11.70 12.68 23.88
N VAL A 50 11.86 13.87 24.47
CA VAL A 50 11.15 14.25 25.70
C VAL A 50 9.64 14.10 25.49
N GLY A 51 9.00 13.30 26.36
CA GLY A 51 7.57 12.99 26.31
C GLY A 51 7.19 11.78 25.44
N ILE A 52 8.12 11.19 24.67
CA ILE A 52 7.90 10.00 23.84
C ILE A 52 9.11 9.06 24.01
N GLU A 53 9.10 8.32 25.11
CA GLU A 53 10.17 7.38 25.46
C GLU A 53 9.79 5.93 25.20
N THR A 54 8.49 5.64 25.20
CA THR A 54 7.92 4.31 24.99
C THR A 54 7.20 4.23 23.65
N PRO A 55 7.20 3.07 22.97
CA PRO A 55 6.43 2.86 21.75
C PRO A 55 4.94 3.10 21.95
N GLU A 56 4.41 2.75 23.11
CA GLU A 56 3.01 3.00 23.46
C GLU A 56 2.68 4.49 23.56
N ALA A 57 3.56 5.30 24.15
CA ALA A 57 3.39 6.75 24.18
C ALA A 57 3.39 7.34 22.77
N PHE A 58 4.24 6.82 21.88
CA PHE A 58 4.23 7.20 20.47
C PHE A 58 2.90 6.87 19.78
N LEU A 59 2.39 5.64 19.98
CA LEU A 59 1.13 5.19 19.37
C LEU A 59 -0.09 5.97 19.90
N LYS A 60 -0.10 6.33 21.17
CA LYS A 60 -1.13 7.21 21.76
C LYS A 60 -1.03 8.62 21.19
N ALA A 61 0.18 9.15 21.01
CA ALA A 61 0.40 10.50 20.49
C ALA A 61 -0.03 10.66 19.03
N ILE A 62 0.16 9.64 18.17
CA ILE A 62 -0.33 9.69 16.78
C ILE A 62 -1.87 9.54 16.70
N GLY A 63 -2.49 8.91 17.70
CA GLY A 63 -3.93 8.72 17.79
C GLY A 63 -4.49 7.67 16.83
N ARG A 64 -5.73 7.88 16.36
CA ARG A 64 -6.49 6.97 15.47
C ARG A 64 -6.63 5.53 16.00
N SER A 65 -6.62 5.37 17.32
CA SER A 65 -6.71 4.07 18.00
C SER A 65 -5.63 3.11 17.50
N SER A 66 -4.41 3.63 17.30
CA SER A 66 -3.27 2.85 16.78
C SER A 66 -2.66 1.93 17.84
N ASP A 67 -2.83 2.28 19.11
CA ASP A 67 -2.46 1.51 20.30
C ASP A 67 -3.23 0.18 20.40
N THR A 68 -4.55 0.22 20.26
CA THR A 68 -5.41 -0.98 20.37
C THR A 68 -5.25 -1.95 19.21
N LYS A 69 -4.72 -1.49 18.07
CA LYS A 69 -4.56 -2.32 16.87
C LYS A 69 -3.28 -3.16 16.89
N LEU A 70 -2.31 -2.77 17.72
CA LEU A 70 -1.04 -3.46 17.87
C LEU A 70 -0.98 -4.34 19.13
N SER A 71 -2.12 -4.57 19.80
CA SER A 71 -2.18 -5.40 21.00
C SER A 71 -1.64 -6.82 20.79
N SER A 72 -1.76 -7.38 19.57
CA SER A 72 -1.20 -8.69 19.23
C SER A 72 0.34 -8.72 19.15
N LEU A 73 1.01 -7.56 19.17
CA LEU A 73 2.47 -7.41 19.05
C LEU A 73 3.08 -6.75 20.29
N GLN A 74 2.59 -7.09 21.49
CA GLN A 74 3.07 -6.53 22.76
C GLN A 74 4.59 -6.72 22.96
N ASP A 75 5.15 -7.85 22.55
CA ASP A 75 6.60 -8.11 22.67
C ASP A 75 7.43 -7.07 21.91
N ALA A 76 6.99 -6.69 20.71
CA ALA A 76 7.67 -5.67 19.90
C ALA A 76 7.39 -4.24 20.39
N LEU A 77 6.34 -4.02 21.20
CA LEU A 77 6.04 -2.74 21.83
C LEU A 77 6.82 -2.53 23.13
N ALA A 78 7.28 -3.60 23.77
CA ALA A 78 8.09 -3.52 24.98
C ALA A 78 9.46 -2.87 24.71
N GLU A 79 10.06 -3.17 23.56
CA GLU A 79 11.38 -2.68 23.20
C GLU A 79 11.34 -1.62 22.09
N TRP A 80 11.98 -0.49 22.33
CA TRP A 80 12.07 0.63 21.38
C TRP A 80 12.69 0.21 20.04
N ASN A 81 13.82 -0.49 20.05
CA ASN A 81 14.53 -0.88 18.83
C ASN A 81 13.71 -1.86 17.98
N SER A 82 13.10 -2.85 18.63
CA SER A 82 12.23 -3.84 17.99
C SER A 82 11.02 -3.16 17.34
N PHE A 83 10.39 -2.20 18.02
CA PHE A 83 9.30 -1.41 17.46
C PHE A 83 9.70 -0.68 16.16
N TRP A 84 10.85 0.00 16.16
CA TRP A 84 11.31 0.76 14.99
C TRP A 84 11.79 -0.09 13.81
N THR A 85 12.08 -1.36 14.07
CA THR A 85 12.45 -2.37 13.07
C THR A 85 11.21 -3.07 12.48
N LEU A 86 10.02 -2.87 13.05
CA LEU A 86 8.80 -3.48 12.53
C LEU A 86 8.51 -3.08 11.08
N HIS A 87 8.17 -4.08 10.28
CA HIS A 87 7.76 -3.93 8.89
C HIS A 87 6.27 -4.24 8.69
N GLY A 88 5.75 -3.78 7.56
CA GLY A 88 4.35 -4.01 7.19
C GLY A 88 3.97 -5.49 6.99
N SER A 89 4.95 -6.37 6.76
CA SER A 89 4.77 -7.82 6.70
C SER A 89 4.37 -8.40 8.06
N GLU A 90 5.10 -8.03 9.11
CA GLU A 90 4.86 -8.52 10.47
C GLU A 90 3.52 -8.01 11.00
N MET A 91 3.23 -6.72 10.76
CA MET A 91 1.91 -6.16 11.08
C MET A 91 0.77 -6.81 10.27
N LYS A 92 1.03 -7.28 9.04
CA LYS A 92 0.03 -8.02 8.23
C LYS A 92 -0.21 -9.40 8.84
N LYS A 93 0.84 -10.12 9.26
CA LYS A 93 0.72 -11.41 9.94
C LYS A 93 -0.07 -11.28 11.24
N ALA A 94 0.12 -10.17 11.97
CA ALA A 94 -0.64 -9.83 13.18
C ALA A 94 -2.09 -9.39 12.91
N GLY A 95 -2.55 -9.35 11.66
CA GLY A 95 -3.95 -9.02 11.32
C GLY A 95 -4.28 -7.52 11.30
N VAL A 96 -3.30 -6.62 11.43
CA VAL A 96 -3.53 -5.17 11.39
C VAL A 96 -4.06 -4.78 9.99
N PRO A 97 -5.15 -4.02 9.85
CA PRO A 97 -5.71 -3.68 8.55
C PRO A 97 -4.80 -2.73 7.75
N VAL A 98 -4.91 -2.78 6.42
CA VAL A 98 -3.98 -2.10 5.48
C VAL A 98 -3.86 -0.60 5.74
N LYS A 99 -4.97 0.09 6.03
CA LYS A 99 -4.99 1.54 6.25
C LYS A 99 -4.17 1.93 7.47
N ASP A 100 -4.29 1.16 8.55
CA ASP A 100 -3.61 1.43 9.81
C ASP A 100 -2.12 1.13 9.71
N ARG A 101 -1.74 0.02 9.07
CA ARG A 101 -0.32 -0.28 8.77
C ARG A 101 0.35 0.86 8.00
N ARG A 102 -0.31 1.35 6.94
CA ARG A 102 0.22 2.46 6.13
C ARG A 102 0.34 3.75 6.93
N TYR A 103 -0.62 4.03 7.82
CA TYR A 103 -0.59 5.21 8.67
C TYR A 103 0.56 5.14 9.68
N ILE A 104 0.68 4.04 10.41
CA ILE A 104 1.73 3.83 11.42
C ILE A 104 3.12 3.94 10.77
N LEU A 105 3.36 3.24 9.66
CA LEU A 105 4.65 3.28 8.97
C LEU A 105 4.98 4.68 8.42
N TRP A 106 3.98 5.41 7.93
CA TRP A 106 4.17 6.79 7.49
C TRP A 106 4.50 7.73 8.67
N SER A 107 3.81 7.57 9.80
CA SER A 107 4.07 8.33 11.03
C SER A 107 5.47 8.05 11.59
N MET A 108 5.90 6.78 11.55
CA MET A 108 7.26 6.39 11.91
C MET A 108 8.29 7.09 11.01
N GLU A 109 8.04 7.15 9.71
CA GLU A 109 8.93 7.85 8.78
C GLU A 109 8.99 9.36 9.07
N LYS A 110 7.85 9.99 9.34
CA LYS A 110 7.80 11.42 9.71
C LYS A 110 8.56 11.70 11.01
N TYR A 111 8.46 10.82 11.98
CA TYR A 111 9.22 10.93 13.22
C TYR A 111 10.73 10.81 12.98
N ARG A 112 11.17 9.85 12.15
CA ARG A 112 12.58 9.71 11.73
C ARG A 112 13.12 10.98 11.07
N LEU A 113 12.30 11.66 10.27
CA LEU A 113 12.65 12.90 9.60
C LEU A 113 12.72 14.13 10.52
N GLY A 114 12.47 13.99 11.82
CA GLY A 114 12.55 15.13 12.74
C GLY A 114 11.22 15.82 13.05
N TRP A 115 10.14 15.49 12.34
CA TRP A 115 8.90 16.27 12.43
C TRP A 115 8.21 16.10 13.79
N ALA A 116 7.59 17.16 14.31
CA ALA A 116 6.83 17.09 15.55
C ALA A 116 5.53 16.32 15.32
N ILE A 117 5.14 15.46 16.29
CA ILE A 117 3.96 14.59 16.13
C ILE A 117 2.68 15.39 15.93
N LYS A 118 2.53 16.50 16.65
CA LYS A 118 1.35 17.38 16.57
C LYS A 118 1.10 17.93 15.17
N ASP A 119 2.16 18.08 14.36
CA ASP A 119 2.05 18.70 13.03
C ASP A 119 1.45 17.74 12.00
N PHE A 120 1.71 16.43 12.15
CA PHE A 120 1.28 15.42 11.16
C PHE A 120 0.21 14.46 11.68
N ALA A 121 0.10 14.30 13.01
CA ALA A 121 -0.92 13.47 13.62
C ALA A 121 -2.24 14.22 13.62
N HIS A 122 -3.22 13.64 12.93
CA HIS A 122 -4.57 14.19 12.87
C HIS A 122 -5.56 13.10 13.20
N GLU A 123 -6.57 13.49 13.97
CA GLU A 123 -7.69 12.63 14.29
C GLU A 123 -8.44 12.18 13.03
N PRO A 124 -9.10 11.00 13.10
CA PRO A 124 -9.90 10.54 11.98
C PRO A 124 -11.01 11.56 11.72
N LYS A 125 -11.14 12.00 10.46
CA LYS A 125 -12.22 12.91 10.07
C LYS A 125 -13.56 12.31 10.50
N PRO A 126 -14.43 13.08 11.15
CA PRO A 126 -15.72 12.58 11.60
C PRO A 126 -16.53 12.07 10.41
N LYS A 127 -17.32 11.03 10.64
CA LYS A 127 -18.17 10.45 9.60
C LYS A 127 -19.14 11.53 9.11
N LYS A 128 -19.24 11.67 7.78
CA LYS A 128 -20.21 12.58 7.16
C LYS A 128 -21.61 12.22 7.65
N LYS A 129 -22.32 13.19 8.24
CA LYS A 129 -23.71 13.03 8.69
C LYS A 129 -24.66 12.89 7.49
N ILE A 130 -24.41 13.64 6.42
CA ILE A 130 -25.21 13.66 5.18
C ILE A 130 -24.32 13.19 4.03
N ARG A 131 -24.82 12.27 3.19
CA ARG A 131 -24.17 11.81 1.95
C ARG A 131 -24.83 12.51 0.75
N GLY A 132 -24.07 13.02 -0.21
CA GLY A 132 -24.57 13.68 -1.44
C GLY A 132 -24.14 15.15 -1.62
N ARG A 133 -24.52 15.77 -2.75
CA ARG A 133 -24.33 17.20 -3.06
C ARG A 133 -25.67 17.93 -2.91
N GLY A 134 -25.74 18.93 -2.03
CA GLY A 134 -26.90 19.81 -1.89
C GLY A 134 -28.03 19.34 -0.95
N PRO A 135 -29.07 20.18 -0.72
CA PRO A 135 -30.05 19.99 0.36
C PRO A 135 -31.17 18.98 0.11
N SER A 136 -31.18 18.23 -1.00
CA SER A 136 -32.43 17.59 -1.47
C SER A 136 -33.10 16.72 -0.41
N VAL A 137 -32.37 15.87 0.32
CA VAL A 137 -32.90 15.10 1.45
C VAL A 137 -31.82 14.94 2.51
N GLN A 138 -32.10 15.39 3.75
CA GLN A 138 -31.22 15.23 4.91
C GLN A 138 -32.04 14.66 6.08
N PHE A 139 -31.50 13.67 6.80
CA PHE A 139 -32.19 13.05 7.95
C PHE A 139 -33.62 12.57 7.68
N GLY A 140 -33.89 12.00 6.49
CA GLY A 140 -35.23 11.55 6.09
C GLY A 140 -36.22 12.66 5.75
N LYS A 141 -35.81 13.94 5.84
CA LYS A 141 -36.62 15.11 5.48
C LYS A 141 -36.11 15.74 4.19
N ARG A 142 -37.02 16.02 3.25
CA ARG A 142 -36.71 16.76 2.02
C ARG A 142 -36.55 18.24 2.35
N ILE A 143 -35.33 18.79 2.32
CA ILE A 143 -35.14 20.23 2.54
C ILE A 143 -35.40 20.93 1.21
N ARG A 144 -36.48 21.72 1.18
CA ARG A 144 -36.80 22.61 0.06
C ARG A 144 -36.11 23.95 0.34
N SER A 145 -35.53 24.59 -0.67
CA SER A 145 -35.07 25.97 -0.51
C SER A 145 -36.27 26.83 -0.08
N ARG A 146 -36.04 27.69 0.93
CA ARG A 146 -37.01 28.73 1.29
C ARG A 146 -37.12 29.65 0.09
N ARG A 147 -38.32 29.81 -0.48
CA ARG A 147 -38.60 30.96 -1.35
C ARG A 147 -38.83 32.11 -0.38
N ASP A 148 -37.89 33.06 -0.33
CA ASP A 148 -38.14 34.32 0.35
C ASP A 148 -39.35 35.00 -0.29
N ARG A 149 -40.15 35.64 0.54
CA ARG A 149 -41.49 36.16 0.22
C ARG A 149 -41.42 37.63 -0.11
#